data_AF-A0A841EQT1-F1
#
_entry.id   AF-A0A841EQT1-F1
#
_cell.length_a   1.000
_cell.length_b   1.000
_cell.length_c   1.000
_cell.angle_alpha   90.00
_cell.angle_beta   90.00
_cell.angle_gamma   90.00
#
_symmetry.space_group_name_H-M   'P 1'
#
loop_
_entity.id
_entity.type
_entity.pdbx_description
1 polymer ?
#
loop_
_entity_poly.entity_id
_entity_poly.type
_entity_poly.pdbx_seq_one_letter_code
_entity_poly.pdbx_strand_id
1 'polypeptide(L)'
;MLKTRILSALLILFTISVNAKNEPAKNTNATGIQFFKGTFQQALAKAKKENKMIMMDCYTTWCGPCKILKNQVFTDKALGDYMNQKYVCVAMDYENGEGPAVAQKYPVDAYPSIYFMDNNGKVKTIMVGVPNPIPNAANVILAQAKKFVK
;
A
#
# COMPACT_ATOMS: atom_id res chain seq x y z
N MET A 1 68.66 36.64 -5.75
CA MET A 1 67.39 36.09 -6.27
C MET A 1 66.97 34.92 -5.39
N LEU A 2 66.10 35.16 -4.41
CA LEU A 2 65.59 34.14 -3.49
C LEU A 2 64.06 34.16 -3.61
N LYS A 3 63.48 33.17 -4.28
CA LYS A 3 62.02 33.03 -4.39
C LYS A 3 61.57 31.88 -3.49
N THR A 4 61.13 32.25 -2.30
CA THR A 4 60.34 31.41 -1.40
C THR A 4 58.97 31.15 -2.04
N ARG A 5 58.59 29.89 -2.25
CA ARG A 5 57.19 29.52 -2.50
C ARG A 5 56.83 28.32 -1.63
N ILE A 6 56.03 28.65 -0.62
CA ILE A 6 55.41 27.79 0.37
C ILE A 6 54.60 26.72 -0.37
N LEU A 7 54.94 25.45 -0.14
CA LEU A 7 54.16 24.32 -0.62
C LEU A 7 52.89 24.24 0.25
N SER A 8 51.77 24.67 -0.32
CA SER A 8 50.46 24.60 0.31
C SER A 8 50.04 23.15 0.50
N ALA A 9 49.98 22.72 1.76
CA ALA A 9 49.23 21.55 2.16
C ALA A 9 47.74 21.81 1.96
N LEU A 10 47.08 21.02 1.11
CA LEU A 10 45.65 20.74 1.25
C LEU A 10 45.31 19.45 0.49
N LEU A 11 45.60 18.31 1.10
CA LEU A 11 45.08 17.01 0.68
C LEU A 11 43.62 16.98 1.12
N ILE A 12 42.71 17.36 0.22
CA ILE A 12 41.27 17.34 0.43
C ILE A 12 40.85 15.89 0.66
N LEU A 13 40.48 15.59 1.91
CA LEU A 13 39.91 14.34 2.34
C LEU A 13 38.65 14.05 1.51
N PHE A 14 38.70 12.89 0.85
CA PHE A 14 37.67 12.26 0.06
C PHE A 14 36.31 12.37 0.73
N THR A 15 35.36 13.04 0.08
CA THR A 15 33.98 13.18 0.55
C THR A 15 33.31 11.81 0.55
N ILE A 16 33.17 11.21 1.73
CA ILE A 16 32.30 10.04 1.91
C ILE A 16 30.85 10.56 1.88
N SER A 17 30.25 10.61 0.69
CA SER A 17 28.79 10.73 0.59
C SER A 17 28.19 9.39 1.02
N VAL A 18 28.01 9.20 2.34
CA VAL A 18 27.11 8.17 2.86
C VAL A 18 25.70 8.58 2.48
N ASN A 19 25.22 8.08 1.33
CA ASN A 19 23.79 8.04 1.05
C ASN A 19 23.23 6.87 1.86
N ALA A 20 22.88 7.15 3.12
CA ALA A 20 22.08 6.25 3.93
C ALA A 20 20.78 6.02 3.16
N LYS A 21 20.60 4.81 2.63
CA LYS A 21 19.34 4.37 2.06
C LYS A 21 18.29 4.53 3.14
N ASN A 22 17.41 5.51 2.96
CA ASN A 22 16.15 5.60 3.68
C ASN A 22 15.25 4.44 3.18
N GLU A 23 15.58 3.21 3.58
CA GLU A 23 14.62 2.12 3.51
C GLU A 23 13.57 2.37 4.60
N PRO A 24 12.26 2.40 4.26
CA PRO A 24 11.23 2.56 5.27
C PRO A 24 11.35 1.39 6.25
N ALA A 25 11.57 1.71 7.53
CA ALA A 25 11.65 0.74 8.60
C ALA A 25 10.45 -0.22 8.52
N LYS A 26 10.73 -1.48 8.18
CA LYS A 26 9.73 -2.54 8.16
C LYS A 26 9.30 -2.76 9.61
N ASN A 27 8.14 -2.25 9.99
CA ASN A 27 7.59 -2.45 11.33
C ASN A 27 7.29 -3.95 11.50
N THR A 28 8.20 -4.67 12.19
CA THR A 28 8.21 -6.13 12.28
C THR A 28 7.15 -6.71 13.23
N ASN A 29 6.30 -5.89 13.84
CA ASN A 29 5.36 -6.32 14.87
C ASN A 29 3.87 -6.14 14.50
N ALA A 30 3.55 -5.61 13.32
CA ALA A 30 2.17 -5.44 12.91
C ALA A 30 1.69 -6.68 12.14
N THR A 31 0.77 -7.45 12.74
CA THR A 31 0.10 -8.57 12.06
C THR A 31 -0.93 -8.03 11.07
N GLY A 32 -1.00 -8.65 9.88
CA GLY A 32 -1.99 -8.30 8.86
C GLY A 32 -1.66 -7.07 7.99
N ILE A 33 -2.68 -6.66 7.23
CA ILE A 33 -2.62 -5.54 6.30
C ILE A 33 -2.55 -4.21 7.05
N GLN A 34 -1.60 -3.36 6.66
CA GLN A 34 -1.47 -2.00 7.14
C GLN A 34 -2.20 -1.04 6.18
N PHE A 35 -3.38 -0.61 6.60
CA PHE A 35 -4.16 0.36 5.83
C PHE A 35 -3.56 1.75 5.94
N PHE A 36 -3.33 2.36 4.78
CA PHE A 36 -2.87 3.73 4.62
C PHE A 36 -3.83 4.71 5.31
N LYS A 37 -3.27 5.74 5.94
CA LYS A 37 -4.00 6.82 6.61
C LYS A 37 -3.78 8.10 5.81
N GLY A 38 -4.86 8.62 5.24
CA GLY A 38 -4.85 9.78 4.35
C GLY A 38 -5.95 9.66 3.30
N THR A 39 -5.98 10.59 2.37
CA THR A 39 -6.98 10.59 1.29
C THR A 39 -6.63 9.60 0.19
N PHE A 40 -7.60 9.24 -0.65
CA PHE A 40 -7.40 8.37 -1.81
C PHE A 40 -6.40 8.99 -2.80
N GLN A 41 -6.41 10.31 -2.96
CA GLN A 41 -5.42 11.02 -3.78
C GLN A 41 -4.00 10.89 -3.21
N GLN A 42 -3.84 10.96 -1.89
CA GLN A 42 -2.54 10.73 -1.24
C GLN A 42 -2.09 9.27 -1.38
N ALA A 43 -3.01 8.31 -1.32
CA ALA A 43 -2.73 6.91 -1.58
C ALA A 43 -2.21 6.69 -3.02
N LEU A 44 -2.84 7.31 -4.02
CA LEU A 44 -2.36 7.31 -5.41
C LEU A 44 -0.96 7.91 -5.54
N ALA A 45 -0.70 9.06 -4.90
CA ALA A 45 0.62 9.68 -4.92
C ALA A 45 1.69 8.77 -4.29
N LYS A 46 1.39 8.15 -3.15
CA LYS A 46 2.27 7.18 -2.48
C LYS A 46 2.52 5.95 -3.36
N ALA A 47 1.48 5.39 -3.98
CA ALA A 47 1.57 4.23 -4.86
C ALA A 47 2.49 4.51 -6.05
N LYS A 48 2.39 5.69 -6.68
CA LYS A 48 3.30 6.12 -7.75
C LYS A 48 4.73 6.25 -7.25
N LYS A 49 4.93 6.94 -6.12
CA LYS A 49 6.25 7.17 -5.54
C LYS A 49 6.98 5.88 -5.16
N GLU A 50 6.25 4.91 -4.60
CA GLU A 50 6.82 3.64 -4.13
C GLU A 50 6.76 2.53 -5.20
N ASN A 51 6.27 2.83 -6.40
CA ASN A 51 5.99 1.85 -7.45
C ASN A 51 5.18 0.64 -6.94
N LYS A 52 4.15 0.93 -6.13
CA LYS A 52 3.23 -0.07 -5.57
C LYS A 52 1.88 0.02 -6.26
N MET A 53 1.18 -1.11 -6.31
CA MET A 53 -0.22 -1.14 -6.72
C MET A 53 -1.14 -0.59 -5.61
N ILE A 54 -2.44 -0.47 -5.87
CA ILE A 54 -3.43 -0.10 -4.85
C ILE A 54 -4.40 -1.25 -4.64
N MET A 55 -4.67 -1.55 -3.38
CA MET A 55 -5.82 -2.35 -2.98
C MET A 55 -6.78 -1.45 -2.23
N MET A 56 -8.04 -1.38 -2.65
CA MET A 56 -9.07 -0.59 -1.98
C MET A 56 -10.19 -1.50 -1.51
N ASP A 57 -10.31 -1.65 -0.19
CA ASP A 57 -11.44 -2.28 0.50
C ASP A 57 -12.59 -1.29 0.58
N CYS A 58 -13.67 -1.56 -0.14
CA CYS A 58 -14.88 -0.74 -0.20
C CYS A 58 -15.89 -1.32 0.78
N TYR A 59 -16.20 -0.56 1.83
CA TYR A 59 -17.06 -1.01 2.92
C TYR A 59 -18.08 0.05 3.32
N THR A 60 -19.02 -0.35 4.18
CA THR A 60 -19.87 0.54 4.97
C THR A 60 -19.83 0.10 6.43
N THR A 61 -20.12 1.01 7.36
CA THR A 61 -19.96 0.74 8.81
C THR A 61 -20.92 -0.33 9.35
N TRP A 62 -22.10 -0.45 8.74
CA TRP A 62 -23.14 -1.41 9.10
C TRP A 62 -22.99 -2.77 8.42
N CYS A 63 -22.10 -2.90 7.44
CA CYS A 63 -21.88 -4.14 6.69
C CYS A 63 -21.25 -5.25 7.55
N GLY A 64 -22.02 -6.30 7.85
CA GLY A 64 -21.56 -7.47 8.60
C GLY A 64 -20.39 -8.21 7.94
N PRO A 65 -20.49 -8.62 6.66
CA PRO A 65 -19.39 -9.31 5.96
C PRO A 65 -18.10 -8.47 5.86
N CYS A 66 -18.19 -7.14 5.82
CA CYS A 66 -17.02 -6.25 5.84
C CYS A 66 -16.23 -6.40 7.16
N LYS A 67 -16.94 -6.57 8.29
CA LYS A 67 -16.30 -6.84 9.59
C LYS A 67 -15.58 -8.20 9.61
N ILE A 68 -16.06 -9.19 8.85
CA ILE A 68 -15.38 -10.48 8.69
C ILE A 68 -14.04 -10.28 7.99
N LEU A 69 -14.00 -9.55 6.87
CA LEU A 69 -12.73 -9.24 6.21
C LEU A 69 -11.76 -8.55 7.16
N LYS A 70 -12.20 -7.48 7.82
CA LYS A 70 -11.36 -6.70 8.72
C LYS A 70 -10.80 -7.52 9.88
N ASN A 71 -11.61 -8.35 10.51
CA ASN A 71 -11.23 -9.00 11.78
C ASN A 71 -10.61 -10.39 11.60
N GLN A 72 -10.93 -11.10 10.50
CA GLN A 72 -10.51 -12.49 10.31
C GLN A 72 -9.59 -12.71 9.10
N VAL A 73 -9.71 -11.86 8.06
CA VAL A 73 -9.01 -12.09 6.79
C VAL A 73 -7.82 -11.15 6.65
N PHE A 74 -8.03 -9.84 6.85
CA PHE A 74 -6.98 -8.83 6.75
C PHE A 74 -6.00 -8.85 7.92
N THR A 75 -6.28 -9.63 8.96
CA THR A 75 -5.37 -9.91 10.08
C THR A 75 -4.38 -11.03 9.76
N ASP A 76 -4.56 -11.77 8.65
CA ASP A 76 -3.66 -12.85 8.25
C ASP A 76 -2.25 -12.32 7.94
N LYS A 77 -1.24 -12.99 8.51
CA LYS A 77 0.15 -12.53 8.42
C LYS A 77 0.71 -12.65 7.01
N ALA A 78 0.46 -13.76 6.30
CA ALA A 78 1.03 -13.99 4.98
C ALA A 78 0.43 -13.03 3.94
N LEU A 79 -0.88 -12.78 4.04
CA LEU A 79 -1.56 -11.75 3.27
C LEU A 79 -0.99 -10.37 3.61
N GLY A 80 -0.92 -10.02 4.88
CA GLY A 80 -0.35 -8.75 5.35
C GLY A 80 1.05 -8.49 4.81
N ASP A 81 1.98 -9.44 4.99
CA ASP A 81 3.37 -9.34 4.54
C ASP A 81 3.47 -9.01 3.04
N TYR A 82 2.69 -9.72 2.20
CA TYR A 82 2.67 -9.50 0.77
C TYR A 82 2.04 -8.15 0.39
N MET A 83 0.88 -7.84 0.97
CA MET A 83 0.14 -6.64 0.66
C MET A 83 0.92 -5.38 1.06
N ASN A 84 1.52 -5.37 2.25
CA ASN A 84 2.29 -4.22 2.75
C ASN A 84 3.54 -3.94 1.87
N GLN A 85 4.11 -5.00 1.28
CA GLN A 85 5.26 -4.88 0.39
C GLN A 85 4.88 -4.40 -1.01
N LYS A 86 3.75 -4.84 -1.56
CA LYS A 86 3.41 -4.66 -2.98
C LYS A 86 2.28 -3.66 -3.25
N TYR A 87 1.51 -3.30 -2.23
CA TYR A 87 0.33 -2.47 -2.33
C TYR A 87 0.35 -1.31 -1.34
N VAL A 88 -0.28 -0.21 -1.74
CA VAL A 88 -0.87 0.77 -0.82
C VAL A 88 -2.31 0.31 -0.58
N CYS A 89 -2.60 -0.16 0.63
CA CYS A 89 -3.93 -0.66 1.00
C CYS A 89 -4.77 0.48 1.56
N VAL A 90 -5.98 0.68 1.05
CA VAL A 90 -6.92 1.74 1.44
C VAL A 90 -8.19 1.07 1.92
N ALA A 91 -8.70 1.49 3.08
CA ALA A 91 -10.05 1.15 3.51
C ALA A 91 -10.92 2.38 3.25
N MET A 92 -11.94 2.23 2.41
CA MET A 92 -12.81 3.30 1.96
C MET A 92 -14.23 3.04 2.41
N ASP A 93 -14.70 3.85 3.36
CA ASP A 93 -16.11 3.88 3.73
C ASP A 93 -16.89 4.63 2.65
N TYR A 94 -17.69 3.93 1.86
CA TYR A 94 -18.38 4.52 0.70
C TYR A 94 -19.50 5.49 1.08
N GLU A 95 -19.91 5.56 2.35
CA GLU A 95 -20.99 6.44 2.82
C GLU A 95 -20.47 7.69 3.55
N ASN A 96 -19.19 7.72 3.93
CA ASN A 96 -18.65 8.79 4.77
C ASN A 96 -17.38 9.42 4.18
N GLY A 97 -17.09 10.65 4.60
CA GLY A 97 -15.88 11.36 4.17
C GLY A 97 -15.82 11.56 2.64
N GLU A 98 -14.69 11.19 2.01
CA GLU A 98 -14.54 11.23 0.54
C GLU A 98 -15.20 10.04 -0.17
N GLY A 99 -15.69 9.06 0.60
CA GLY A 99 -16.29 7.82 0.13
C GLY A 99 -17.32 7.98 -0.97
N PRO A 100 -18.36 8.83 -0.80
CA PRO A 100 -19.40 8.99 -1.82
C PRO A 100 -18.86 9.46 -3.18
N ALA A 101 -17.86 10.35 -3.19
CA ALA A 101 -17.22 10.80 -4.42
C ALA A 101 -16.34 9.70 -5.05
N VAL A 102 -15.64 8.92 -4.22
CA VAL A 102 -14.86 7.76 -4.68
C VAL A 102 -15.79 6.66 -5.24
N ALA A 103 -16.95 6.43 -4.61
CA ALA A 103 -17.95 5.45 -5.02
C ALA A 103 -18.58 5.78 -6.38
N GLN A 104 -18.83 7.07 -6.66
CA GLN A 104 -19.28 7.50 -8.00
C GLN A 104 -18.24 7.18 -9.08
N LYS A 105 -16.95 7.29 -8.75
CA LYS A 105 -15.86 7.00 -9.69
C LYS A 105 -15.57 5.50 -9.83
N TYR A 106 -15.71 4.75 -8.75
CA TYR A 106 -15.45 3.31 -8.67
C TYR A 106 -16.66 2.59 -8.06
N PRO A 107 -17.73 2.37 -8.86
CA PRO A 107 -18.98 1.81 -8.37
C PRO A 107 -18.87 0.29 -8.12
N VAL A 108 -19.49 -0.15 -7.03
CA VAL A 108 -19.51 -1.57 -6.62
C VAL A 108 -20.93 -2.10 -6.62
N ASP A 109 -21.10 -3.37 -6.99
CA ASP A 109 -22.42 -4.02 -7.01
C ASP A 109 -22.88 -4.47 -5.61
N ALA A 110 -21.93 -4.74 -4.71
CA ALA A 110 -22.19 -5.17 -3.35
C ALA A 110 -21.02 -4.88 -2.40
N TYR A 111 -21.32 -4.89 -1.10
CA TYR A 111 -20.33 -4.78 -0.03
C TYR A 111 -20.06 -6.13 0.65
N PRO A 112 -18.81 -6.41 1.07
CA PRO A 112 -17.60 -5.67 0.70
C PRO A 112 -17.25 -5.89 -0.78
N SER A 113 -16.44 -4.99 -1.33
CA SER A 113 -15.78 -5.19 -2.61
C SER A 113 -14.33 -4.73 -2.52
N ILE A 114 -13.41 -5.48 -3.14
CA ILE A 114 -11.97 -5.19 -3.12
C ILE A 114 -11.52 -4.88 -4.54
N TYR A 115 -11.10 -3.63 -4.77
CA TYR A 115 -10.44 -3.28 -6.02
C TYR A 115 -8.94 -3.56 -5.94
N PHE A 116 -8.40 -4.10 -7.04
CA PHE A 116 -6.97 -4.08 -7.32
C PHE A 116 -6.71 -3.16 -8.51
N MET A 117 -5.88 -2.15 -8.30
CA MET A 117 -5.59 -1.10 -9.28
C MET A 117 -4.08 -0.94 -9.44
N ASP A 118 -3.64 -0.46 -10.60
CA ASP A 118 -2.27 0.04 -10.72
C ASP A 118 -2.08 1.38 -9.99
N ASN A 119 -0.84 1.87 -9.97
CA ASN A 119 -0.46 3.12 -9.31
C ASN A 119 -1.09 4.38 -9.95
N ASN A 120 -1.80 4.28 -11.07
CA ASN A 120 -2.56 5.37 -11.66
C ASN A 120 -4.06 5.30 -11.33
N GLY A 121 -4.49 4.32 -10.53
CA GLY A 121 -5.89 4.09 -10.21
C GLY A 121 -6.66 3.38 -11.32
N LYS A 122 -5.98 2.81 -12.33
CA LYS A 122 -6.66 2.00 -13.34
C LYS A 122 -6.96 0.62 -12.76
N VAL A 123 -8.24 0.28 -12.72
CA VAL A 123 -8.74 -1.01 -12.23
C VAL A 123 -8.18 -2.16 -13.07
N LYS A 124 -7.67 -3.19 -12.39
CA LYS A 124 -7.30 -4.48 -12.98
C LYS A 124 -8.37 -5.53 -12.73
N THR A 125 -8.93 -5.54 -11.52
CA THR A 125 -10.05 -6.39 -11.15
C THR A 125 -10.79 -5.79 -9.96
N ILE A 126 -12.01 -6.25 -9.77
CA ILE A 126 -12.77 -6.16 -8.54
C ILE A 126 -13.03 -7.58 -8.02
N MET A 127 -12.95 -7.79 -6.72
CA MET A 127 -13.49 -8.98 -6.05
C MET A 127 -14.71 -8.55 -5.26
N VAL A 128 -15.85 -9.20 -5.49
CA VAL A 128 -17.10 -8.88 -4.78
C VAL A 128 -17.32 -9.92 -3.68
N GLY A 129 -17.64 -9.44 -2.47
CA GLY A 129 -17.92 -10.26 -1.30
C GLY A 129 -16.68 -10.82 -0.60
N VAL A 130 -16.95 -11.66 0.40
CA VAL A 130 -15.93 -12.41 1.15
C VAL A 130 -15.74 -13.77 0.48
N PRO A 131 -14.53 -14.17 0.09
CA PRO A 131 -14.32 -15.51 -0.46
C PRO A 131 -14.71 -16.60 0.54
N ASN A 132 -15.40 -17.63 0.04
CA ASN A 132 -15.81 -18.78 0.84
C ASN A 132 -14.96 -20.02 0.50
N PRO A 133 -14.67 -20.91 1.48
CA PRO A 133 -14.98 -20.76 2.90
C PRO A 133 -14.04 -19.73 3.57
N ILE A 134 -14.54 -19.05 4.62
CA ILE A 134 -13.81 -17.96 5.32
C ILE A 134 -12.36 -18.33 5.72
N PRO A 135 -12.06 -19.53 6.24
CA PRO A 135 -10.69 -19.91 6.59
C PRO A 135 -9.69 -19.86 5.42
N ASN A 136 -10.16 -19.91 4.18
CA ASN A 136 -9.31 -19.83 2.98
C ASN A 136 -9.34 -18.43 2.33
N ALA A 137 -10.11 -17.48 2.86
CA ALA A 137 -10.32 -16.19 2.21
C ALA A 137 -9.02 -15.40 2.00
N ALA A 138 -8.10 -15.44 2.97
CA ALA A 138 -6.82 -14.75 2.88
C ALA A 138 -5.97 -15.27 1.72
N ASN A 139 -5.93 -16.59 1.53
CA ASN A 139 -5.21 -17.23 0.43
C ASN A 139 -5.81 -16.88 -0.93
N VAL A 140 -7.14 -16.81 -1.03
CA VAL A 140 -7.83 -16.44 -2.28
C VAL A 140 -7.51 -14.99 -2.66
N ILE A 141 -7.58 -14.06 -1.70
CA ILE A 141 -7.23 -12.65 -1.92
C ILE A 141 -5.74 -12.54 -2.29
N LEU A 142 -4.86 -13.26 -1.60
CA LEU A 142 -3.43 -13.28 -1.89
C LEU A 142 -3.13 -13.81 -3.31
N ALA A 143 -3.78 -14.90 -3.70
CA ALA A 143 -3.65 -15.47 -5.04
C ALA A 143 -4.13 -14.49 -6.12
N GLN A 144 -5.21 -13.75 -5.86
CA GLN A 144 -5.67 -12.72 -6.77
C GLN A 144 -4.67 -11.55 -6.88
N ALA A 145 -4.14 -11.08 -5.75
CA ALA A 145 -3.14 -10.01 -5.71
C ALA A 145 -1.89 -10.37 -6.53
N LYS A 146 -1.40 -11.62 -6.40
CA LYS A 146 -0.22 -12.11 -7.12
C LYS A 146 -0.33 -12.08 -8.65
N LYS A 147 -1.54 -12.07 -9.22
CA LYS A 147 -1.74 -12.04 -10.68
C LYS A 147 -1.29 -10.74 -11.35
N PHE A 148 -1.19 -9.65 -10.59
CA PHE A 148 -0.99 -8.31 -11.16
C PHE A 148 0.36 -7.66 -10.84
N VAL A 149 1.09 -8.24 -9.89
CA VAL A 149 2.43 -7.78 -9.52
C VAL A 149 3.43 -8.65 -10.26
N LYS A 150 4.28 -8.01 -11.08
CA LYS A 150 5.41 -8.67 -11.74
C LYS A 150 6.60 -8.78 -10.80
#